data_AF-A0A7Y5N5X9-F1
#
_entry.id   AF-A0A7Y5N5X9-F1
#
_cell.length_a   1.000
_cell.length_b   1.000
_cell.length_c   1.000
_cell.angle_alpha   90.00
_cell.angle_beta   90.00
_cell.angle_gamma   90.00
#
_symmetry.space_group_name_H-M   'P 1'
#
loop_
_entity.id
_entity.type
_entity.pdbx_description
1 polymer ?
#
loop_
_entity_poly.entity_id
_entity_poly.type
_entity_poly.pdbx_seq_one_letter_code
_entity_poly.pdbx_strand_id
1 'polypeptide(L)'
;MMGRSTVSVQRVDESLHSQFIELWITHRIEGGTTPEAAQRLALDGTLRTALQRNDICAFIASVDGRPRGYVVLADSTRSLLVDSPCVSIDMLYVHPDFRRQGVGRALLTAASRYADRQGCEHLASAVPAGDRDANRFFARLGFAPETVRRVASAATLQRKLAGETRPGPQRVTLDLLQRRRDLRSRTRATRHDPKIAG
;
A
#
# COMPACT_ATOMS: atom_id res chain seq x y z
N MET A 1 -26.17 -25.89 -26.85
CA MET A 1 -25.49 -24.62 -27.15
C MET A 1 -25.69 -23.69 -25.96
N MET A 2 -24.79 -23.73 -24.97
CA MET A 2 -24.88 -22.85 -23.79
C MET A 2 -24.63 -21.41 -24.24
N GLY A 3 -25.58 -20.50 -23.98
CA GLY A 3 -25.40 -19.08 -24.25
C GLY A 3 -24.16 -18.56 -23.51
N ARG A 4 -23.36 -17.71 -24.17
CA ARG A 4 -22.24 -17.05 -23.49
C ARG A 4 -22.82 -16.22 -22.34
N SER A 5 -22.47 -16.53 -21.10
CA SER A 5 -22.81 -15.68 -19.96
C SER A 5 -22.28 -14.28 -20.22
N THR A 6 -23.17 -13.28 -20.11
CA THR A 6 -22.84 -11.90 -20.44
C THR A 6 -22.23 -11.24 -19.22
N VAL A 7 -21.00 -10.74 -19.34
CA VAL A 7 -20.33 -9.96 -18.30
C VAL A 7 -20.73 -8.50 -18.45
N SER A 8 -21.33 -7.91 -17.41
CA SER A 8 -21.55 -6.47 -17.31
C SER A 8 -20.62 -5.86 -16.27
N VAL A 9 -20.24 -4.59 -16.44
CA VAL A 9 -19.40 -3.86 -15.49
C VAL A 9 -20.05 -2.52 -15.18
N GLN A 10 -20.15 -2.19 -13.90
CA GLN A 10 -20.76 -0.96 -13.42
C GLN A 10 -19.86 -0.28 -12.40
N ARG A 11 -19.82 1.06 -12.42
CA ARG A 11 -19.18 1.84 -11.36
C ARG A 11 -19.98 1.63 -10.07
N VAL A 12 -19.28 1.45 -8.96
CA VAL A 12 -19.91 1.36 -7.64
C VAL A 12 -20.39 2.75 -7.25
N ASP A 13 -21.70 2.86 -7.06
CA ASP A 13 -22.39 3.98 -6.42
C ASP A 13 -23.04 3.52 -5.10
N GLU A 14 -23.82 4.40 -4.48
CA GLU A 14 -24.49 4.09 -3.21
C GLU A 14 -25.40 2.85 -3.27
N SER A 15 -26.03 2.60 -4.42
CA SER A 15 -26.92 1.45 -4.60
C SER A 15 -26.17 0.12 -4.67
N LEU A 16 -24.90 0.16 -5.11
CA LEU A 16 -24.04 -1.01 -5.25
C LEU A 16 -23.10 -1.23 -4.05
N HIS A 17 -23.09 -0.33 -3.05
CA HIS A 17 -22.23 -0.44 -1.87
C HIS A 17 -22.39 -1.79 -1.16
N SER A 18 -23.61 -2.24 -0.89
CA SER A 18 -23.83 -3.51 -0.17
C SER A 18 -23.27 -4.70 -0.95
N GLN A 19 -23.52 -4.75 -2.26
CA GLN A 19 -23.01 -5.80 -3.14
C GLN A 19 -21.48 -5.81 -3.22
N PHE A 20 -20.87 -4.61 -3.28
CA PHE A 20 -19.41 -4.48 -3.24
C PHE A 20 -18.85 -4.98 -1.90
N ILE A 21 -19.44 -4.57 -0.78
CA ILE A 21 -18.99 -4.95 0.57
C ILE A 21 -19.09 -6.46 0.76
N GLU A 22 -20.19 -7.09 0.32
CA GLU A 22 -20.34 -8.54 0.36
C GLU A 22 -19.23 -9.24 -0.42
N LEU A 23 -18.96 -8.80 -1.65
CA LEU A 23 -17.91 -9.39 -2.49
C LEU A 23 -16.50 -9.14 -1.92
N TRP A 24 -16.30 -7.99 -1.27
CA TRP A 24 -15.07 -7.69 -0.53
C TRP A 24 -14.88 -8.63 0.66
N ILE A 25 -15.93 -8.88 1.45
CA ILE A 25 -15.91 -9.87 2.55
C ILE A 25 -15.56 -11.26 2.00
N THR A 26 -16.18 -11.70 0.91
CA THR A 26 -15.85 -12.98 0.26
C THR A 26 -14.38 -13.05 -0.10
N HIS A 27 -13.82 -12.02 -0.74
CA HIS A 27 -12.39 -11.97 -1.07
C HIS A 27 -11.51 -12.08 0.19
N ARG A 28 -11.86 -11.40 1.29
CA ARG A 28 -11.10 -11.48 2.55
C ARG A 28 -11.11 -12.89 3.14
N ILE A 29 -12.25 -13.56 3.09
CA ILE A 29 -12.41 -14.93 3.60
C ILE A 29 -11.58 -15.90 2.76
N GLU A 30 -11.62 -15.79 1.43
CA GLU A 30 -10.76 -16.58 0.54
C GLU A 30 -9.27 -16.32 0.78
N GLY A 31 -8.91 -15.10 1.16
CA GLY A 31 -7.57 -14.72 1.59
C GLY A 31 -7.15 -15.24 2.97
N GLY A 32 -7.99 -16.05 3.64
CA GLY A 32 -7.72 -16.66 4.94
C GLY A 32 -8.17 -15.85 6.16
N THR A 33 -8.91 -14.76 5.96
CA THR A 33 -9.52 -14.03 7.09
C THR A 33 -10.73 -14.81 7.61
N THR A 34 -10.95 -14.89 8.93
CA THR A 34 -12.18 -15.53 9.44
C THR A 34 -13.42 -14.71 9.05
N PRO A 35 -14.60 -15.33 8.90
CA PRO A 35 -15.83 -14.61 8.58
C PRO A 35 -16.14 -13.47 9.55
N GLU A 36 -15.97 -13.68 10.86
CA GLU A 36 -16.25 -12.68 11.90
C GLU A 36 -15.29 -11.50 11.81
N ALA A 37 -14.01 -11.76 11.52
CA ALA A 37 -13.02 -10.70 11.35
C ALA A 37 -13.26 -9.91 10.06
N ALA A 38 -13.63 -10.57 8.96
CA ALA A 38 -13.97 -9.92 7.70
C ALA A 38 -15.22 -9.03 7.85
N GLN A 39 -16.26 -9.52 8.54
CA GLN A 39 -17.45 -8.74 8.86
C GLN A 39 -17.12 -7.53 9.74
N ARG A 40 -16.29 -7.69 10.78
CA ARG A 40 -15.89 -6.57 11.64
C ARG A 40 -15.18 -5.47 10.84
N LEU A 41 -14.27 -5.84 9.94
CA LEU A 41 -13.59 -4.88 9.07
C LEU A 41 -14.56 -4.18 8.10
N ALA A 42 -15.55 -4.90 7.58
CA ALA A 42 -16.57 -4.29 6.73
C ALA A 42 -17.46 -3.28 7.49
N LEU A 43 -17.67 -3.50 8.79
CA LEU A 43 -18.51 -2.67 9.64
C LEU A 43 -17.76 -1.49 10.30
N ASP A 44 -16.43 -1.46 10.27
CA ASP A 44 -15.63 -0.41 10.91
C ASP A 44 -15.74 0.98 10.23
N GLY A 45 -16.41 1.04 9.09
CA GLY A 45 -16.66 2.26 8.33
C GLY A 45 -15.55 2.67 7.38
N THR A 46 -14.33 2.13 7.52
CA THR A 46 -13.16 2.48 6.69
C THR A 46 -13.44 2.27 5.21
N LEU A 47 -14.03 1.12 4.86
CA LEU A 47 -14.34 0.79 3.47
C LEU A 47 -15.36 1.77 2.87
N ARG A 48 -16.40 2.13 3.63
CA ARG A 48 -17.43 3.08 3.19
C ARG A 48 -16.86 4.48 3.02
N THR A 49 -16.08 4.94 3.99
CA THR A 49 -15.40 6.23 3.92
C THR A 49 -14.44 6.29 2.72
N ALA A 50 -13.74 5.20 2.42
CA ALA A 50 -12.86 5.12 1.27
C ALA A 50 -13.63 5.29 -0.06
N LEU A 51 -14.77 4.62 -0.22
CA LEU A 51 -15.59 4.73 -1.44
C LEU A 51 -16.18 6.13 -1.67
N GLN A 52 -16.23 6.97 -0.64
CA GLN A 52 -16.71 8.36 -0.73
C GLN A 52 -15.60 9.34 -1.14
N ARG A 53 -14.33 8.90 -1.20
CA ARG A 53 -13.24 9.78 -1.60
C ARG A 53 -13.22 9.98 -3.11
N ASN A 54 -12.98 11.21 -3.53
CA ASN A 54 -12.95 11.58 -4.95
C ASN A 54 -11.81 10.92 -5.74
N ASP A 55 -10.70 10.60 -5.05
CA ASP A 55 -9.54 9.94 -5.63
C ASP A 55 -9.68 8.42 -5.69
N ILE A 56 -10.82 7.84 -5.26
CA ILE A 56 -11.08 6.40 -5.27
C ILE A 56 -12.25 6.11 -6.21
N CYS A 57 -12.08 5.08 -7.04
CA CYS A 57 -13.14 4.58 -7.91
C CYS A 57 -13.19 3.06 -7.86
N ALA A 58 -14.38 2.49 -7.67
CA ALA A 58 -14.57 1.04 -7.73
C ALA A 58 -15.54 0.65 -8.85
N PHE A 59 -15.32 -0.52 -9.42
CA PHE A 59 -16.25 -1.16 -10.37
C PHE A 59 -16.57 -2.58 -9.92
N ILE A 60 -17.83 -3.01 -10.10
CA ILE A 60 -18.26 -4.41 -9.96
C ILE A 60 -18.47 -5.00 -11.35
N ALA A 61 -18.03 -6.24 -11.53
CA ALA A 61 -18.41 -7.05 -12.67
C ALA A 61 -19.44 -8.09 -12.26
N SER A 62 -20.54 -8.15 -13.01
CA SER A 62 -21.63 -9.09 -12.80
C SER A 62 -21.72 -10.09 -13.94
N VAL A 63 -22.03 -11.34 -13.60
CA VAL A 63 -22.32 -12.42 -14.55
C VAL A 63 -23.72 -12.90 -14.25
N ASP A 64 -24.59 -12.86 -15.27
CA ASP A 64 -26.01 -13.21 -15.15
C ASP A 64 -26.69 -12.45 -14.00
N GLY A 65 -26.38 -11.15 -13.89
CA GLY A 65 -26.94 -10.22 -12.90
C GLY A 65 -26.36 -10.32 -11.49
N ARG A 66 -25.41 -11.23 -11.22
CA ARG A 66 -24.80 -11.40 -9.89
C ARG A 66 -23.37 -10.87 -9.85
N PRO A 67 -22.96 -10.11 -8.82
CA PRO A 67 -21.57 -9.67 -8.63
C PRO A 67 -20.60 -10.85 -8.52
N ARG A 68 -19.58 -10.89 -9.38
CA ARG A 68 -18.56 -11.96 -9.42
C ARG A 68 -17.12 -11.44 -9.43
N GLY A 69 -16.90 -10.15 -9.55
CA GLY A 69 -15.60 -9.54 -9.35
C GLY A 69 -15.71 -8.06 -9.10
N TYR A 70 -14.62 -7.46 -8.63
CA TYR A 70 -14.49 -6.02 -8.49
C TYR A 70 -13.07 -5.57 -8.77
N VAL A 71 -12.93 -4.27 -9.08
CA VAL A 71 -11.65 -3.58 -9.08
C VAL A 71 -11.79 -2.27 -8.29
N VAL A 72 -10.78 -1.96 -7.49
CA VAL A 72 -10.65 -0.68 -6.78
C VAL A 72 -9.44 0.04 -7.35
N LEU A 73 -9.66 1.29 -7.72
CA LEU A 73 -8.71 2.18 -8.35
C LEU A 73 -8.50 3.39 -7.44
N ALA A 74 -7.29 3.94 -7.48
CA ALA A 74 -6.97 5.21 -6.86
C ALA A 74 -6.16 6.09 -7.81
N ASP A 75 -6.47 7.37 -7.85
CA ASP A 75 -5.62 8.36 -8.52
C ASP A 75 -4.29 8.47 -7.77
N SER A 76 -3.18 8.49 -8.49
CA SER A 76 -1.85 8.35 -7.92
C SER A 76 -0.77 9.00 -8.80
N THR A 77 0.48 8.85 -8.39
CA THR A 77 1.65 9.24 -9.17
C THR A 77 2.73 8.16 -9.09
N ARG A 78 3.48 7.97 -10.18
CA ARG A 78 4.67 7.09 -10.17
C ARG A 78 5.87 7.72 -9.47
N SER A 79 5.88 9.05 -9.34
CA SER A 79 6.95 9.80 -8.69
C SER A 79 6.38 10.95 -7.87
N LEU A 80 6.84 11.09 -6.62
CA LEU A 80 6.40 12.21 -5.76
C LEU A 80 7.04 13.55 -6.14
N LEU A 81 8.13 13.53 -6.92
CA LEU A 81 8.94 14.70 -7.24
C LEU A 81 8.89 15.07 -8.73
N VAL A 82 8.16 14.31 -9.54
CA VAL A 82 8.01 14.51 -10.99
C VAL A 82 6.53 14.36 -11.33
N ASP A 83 6.03 15.23 -12.19
CA ASP A 83 4.66 15.13 -12.71
C ASP A 83 4.55 13.85 -13.57
N SER A 84 3.95 12.82 -12.97
CA SER A 84 3.82 11.50 -13.57
C SER A 84 2.53 10.83 -13.09
N PRO A 85 1.36 11.40 -13.43
CA PRO A 85 0.07 10.90 -12.99
C PRO A 85 -0.14 9.45 -13.43
N CYS A 86 -0.73 8.64 -12.55
CA CYS A 86 -1.09 7.27 -12.85
C CYS A 86 -2.34 6.86 -12.07
N VAL A 87 -3.00 5.80 -12.55
CA VAL A 87 -4.04 5.13 -11.78
C VAL A 87 -3.48 3.87 -11.15
N SER A 88 -3.55 3.78 -9.83
CA SER A 88 -3.21 2.56 -9.11
C SER A 88 -4.42 1.62 -9.07
N ILE A 89 -4.21 0.36 -9.41
CA ILE A 89 -5.12 -0.75 -9.14
C ILE A 89 -4.75 -1.29 -7.75
N ASP A 90 -5.50 -0.88 -6.74
CA ASP A 90 -5.28 -1.26 -5.35
C ASP A 90 -5.75 -2.68 -5.07
N MET A 91 -6.93 -3.04 -5.59
CA MET A 91 -7.48 -4.37 -5.47
C MET A 91 -8.12 -4.81 -6.77
N LEU A 92 -7.86 -6.06 -7.17
CA LEU A 92 -8.57 -6.73 -8.25
C LEU A 92 -8.96 -8.12 -7.77
N TYR A 93 -10.25 -8.43 -7.83
CA TYR A 93 -10.78 -9.70 -7.39
C TYR A 93 -11.75 -10.27 -8.42
N VAL A 94 -11.65 -11.58 -8.65
CA VAL A 94 -12.61 -12.36 -9.42
C VAL A 94 -12.86 -13.65 -8.67
N HIS A 95 -14.13 -13.92 -8.38
CA HIS A 95 -14.59 -15.15 -7.74
C HIS A 95 -14.01 -16.37 -8.46
N PRO A 96 -13.43 -17.35 -7.74
CA PRO A 96 -12.71 -18.48 -8.33
C PRO A 96 -13.45 -19.16 -9.49
N ASP A 97 -14.74 -19.45 -9.30
CA ASP A 97 -15.59 -20.11 -10.29
C ASP A 97 -15.84 -19.32 -11.57
N PHE A 98 -15.54 -18.01 -11.58
CA PHE A 98 -15.72 -17.10 -12.72
C PHE A 98 -14.39 -16.60 -13.30
N ARG A 99 -13.26 -17.17 -12.85
CA ARG A 99 -11.94 -16.91 -13.43
C ARG A 99 -11.86 -17.52 -14.83
N ARG A 100 -10.98 -16.94 -15.67
CA ARG A 100 -10.77 -17.36 -17.08
C ARG A 100 -12.02 -17.24 -17.98
N GLN A 101 -13.09 -16.57 -17.52
CA GLN A 101 -14.32 -16.30 -18.28
C GLN A 101 -14.45 -14.84 -18.74
N GLY A 102 -13.35 -14.08 -18.75
CA GLY A 102 -13.33 -12.69 -19.22
C GLY A 102 -13.66 -11.62 -18.17
N VAL A 103 -14.13 -11.99 -16.98
CA VAL A 103 -14.48 -11.05 -15.90
C VAL A 103 -13.33 -10.09 -15.55
N GLY A 104 -12.13 -10.62 -15.30
CA GLY A 104 -10.95 -9.78 -15.01
C GLY A 104 -10.56 -8.85 -16.17
N ARG A 105 -10.74 -9.29 -17.42
CA ARG A 105 -10.50 -8.42 -18.59
C ARG A 105 -11.53 -7.31 -18.69
N ALA A 106 -12.79 -7.59 -18.40
CA ALA A 106 -13.85 -6.59 -18.39
C ALA A 106 -13.60 -5.51 -17.31
N LEU A 107 -13.19 -5.92 -16.11
CA LEU A 107 -12.80 -5.01 -15.03
C LEU A 107 -11.60 -4.13 -15.43
N LEU A 108 -10.55 -4.71 -16.00
CA LEU A 108 -9.38 -3.94 -16.44
C LEU A 108 -9.69 -3.04 -17.65
N THR A 109 -10.67 -3.39 -18.48
CA THR A 109 -11.17 -2.50 -19.55
C THR A 109 -11.84 -1.26 -18.93
N ALA A 110 -12.64 -1.44 -17.88
CA ALA A 110 -13.22 -0.30 -17.16
C ALA A 110 -12.14 0.55 -16.48
N ALA A 111 -11.12 -0.08 -15.90
CA ALA A 111 -9.97 0.61 -15.30
C ALA A 111 -9.18 1.43 -16.32
N SER A 112 -8.89 0.87 -17.50
CA SER A 112 -8.20 1.60 -18.58
C SER A 112 -9.00 2.82 -19.04
N ARG A 113 -10.32 2.68 -19.22
CA ARG A 113 -11.19 3.82 -19.55
C ARG A 113 -11.25 4.87 -18.44
N TYR A 114 -11.12 4.45 -17.18
CA TYR A 114 -11.03 5.37 -16.06
C TYR A 114 -9.73 6.17 -16.10
N ALA A 115 -8.58 5.50 -16.31
CA ALA A 115 -7.29 6.16 -16.44
C ALA A 115 -7.27 7.19 -17.58
N ASP A 116 -7.83 6.83 -18.74
CA ASP A 116 -7.97 7.74 -19.89
C ASP A 116 -8.74 9.02 -19.52
N ARG A 117 -9.87 8.88 -18.80
CA ARG A 117 -10.64 10.03 -18.30
C ARG A 117 -9.90 10.89 -17.28
N GLN A 118 -8.95 10.32 -16.55
CA GLN A 118 -8.10 11.04 -15.60
C GLN A 118 -6.84 11.62 -16.27
N GLY A 119 -6.70 11.52 -17.59
CA GLY A 119 -5.50 11.96 -18.30
C GLY A 119 -4.24 11.16 -17.94
N CYS A 120 -4.41 9.94 -17.43
CA CYS A 120 -3.31 9.06 -17.01
C CYS A 120 -2.97 8.07 -18.12
N GLU A 121 -1.72 8.13 -18.62
CA GLU A 121 -1.22 7.17 -19.62
C GLU A 121 -0.88 5.79 -19.02
N HIS A 122 -0.73 5.72 -17.70
CA HIS A 122 -0.22 4.54 -17.02
C HIS A 122 -1.18 4.04 -15.93
N LEU A 123 -1.29 2.71 -15.86
CA LEU A 123 -1.87 2.02 -14.71
C LEU A 123 -0.79 1.19 -14.02
N ALA A 124 -0.80 1.20 -12.69
CA ALA A 124 0.11 0.39 -11.87
C ALA A 124 -0.69 -0.56 -10.97
N SER A 125 -0.12 -1.70 -10.60
CA SER A 125 -0.72 -2.58 -9.59
C SER A 125 0.38 -3.24 -8.76
N ALA A 126 0.13 -3.36 -7.45
CA ALA A 126 0.99 -4.10 -6.55
C ALA A 126 0.53 -5.57 -6.48
N VAL A 127 1.17 -6.44 -7.27
CA VAL A 127 0.89 -7.88 -7.27
C VAL A 127 1.85 -8.60 -6.32
N PRO A 128 1.38 -9.46 -5.40
CA PRO A 128 2.25 -10.27 -4.55
C PRO A 128 3.23 -11.09 -5.39
N ALA A 129 4.53 -11.03 -5.06
CA ALA A 129 5.58 -11.72 -5.83
C ALA A 129 5.38 -13.26 -5.89
N GLY A 130 4.75 -13.84 -4.88
CA GLY A 130 4.42 -15.27 -4.83
C GLY A 130 3.22 -15.69 -5.68
N ASP A 131 2.37 -14.75 -6.11
CA ASP A 131 1.15 -15.06 -6.86
C ASP A 131 1.45 -15.21 -8.36
N ARG A 132 1.90 -16.40 -8.75
CA ARG A 132 2.29 -16.70 -10.14
C ARG A 132 1.13 -16.53 -11.14
N ASP A 133 -0.10 -16.77 -10.71
CA ASP A 133 -1.27 -16.69 -11.58
C ASP A 133 -1.64 -15.24 -11.88
N ALA A 134 -1.66 -14.39 -10.85
CA ALA A 134 -1.86 -12.96 -11.01
C ALA A 134 -0.73 -12.32 -11.82
N ASN A 135 0.54 -12.60 -11.49
CA ASN A 135 1.69 -12.04 -12.23
C ASN A 135 1.63 -12.40 -13.72
N ARG A 136 1.32 -13.65 -14.07
CA ARG A 136 1.16 -14.08 -15.47
C ARG A 136 -0.02 -13.38 -16.15
N PHE A 137 -1.12 -13.14 -15.44
CA PHE A 137 -2.27 -12.43 -15.97
C PHE A 137 -1.93 -10.97 -16.32
N PHE A 138 -1.31 -10.24 -15.40
CA PHE A 138 -0.88 -8.86 -15.63
C PHE A 138 0.19 -8.76 -16.74
N ALA A 139 1.18 -9.65 -16.75
CA ALA A 139 2.22 -9.67 -17.79
C ALA A 139 1.64 -9.86 -19.20
N ARG A 140 0.65 -10.74 -19.36
CA ARG A 140 -0.06 -10.95 -20.64
C ARG A 140 -0.85 -9.73 -21.13
N LEU A 141 -1.08 -8.75 -20.26
CA LEU A 141 -1.77 -7.50 -20.57
C LEU A 141 -0.80 -6.33 -20.74
N GLY A 142 0.51 -6.58 -20.75
CA GLY A 142 1.53 -5.56 -20.97
C GLY A 142 2.04 -4.86 -19.71
N PHE A 143 1.59 -5.26 -18.51
CA PHE A 143 2.18 -4.76 -17.27
C PHE A 143 3.60 -5.33 -17.11
N ALA A 144 4.58 -4.45 -16.97
CA ALA A 144 5.97 -4.81 -16.72
C ALA A 144 6.36 -4.50 -15.26
N PRO A 145 7.27 -5.28 -14.65
CA PRO A 145 7.84 -4.91 -13.36
C PRO A 145 8.57 -3.57 -13.45
N GLU A 146 8.20 -2.63 -12.59
CA GLU A 146 8.85 -1.31 -12.51
C GLU A 146 9.73 -1.21 -11.26
N THR A 147 9.20 -1.59 -10.10
CA THR A 147 9.90 -1.54 -8.80
C THR A 147 9.56 -2.73 -7.91
N VAL A 148 10.37 -2.96 -6.89
CA VAL A 148 10.11 -3.94 -5.82
C VAL A 148 9.78 -3.20 -4.52
N ARG A 149 8.53 -3.34 -4.04
CA ARG A 149 8.10 -2.80 -2.76
C ARG A 149 8.64 -3.66 -1.61
N ARG A 150 9.45 -3.05 -0.73
CA ARG A 150 9.96 -3.68 0.51
C ARG A 150 9.29 -3.05 1.71
N VAL A 151 8.90 -3.87 2.69
CA VAL A 151 8.20 -3.42 3.89
C VAL A 151 8.87 -4.00 5.12
N ALA A 152 9.11 -3.16 6.12
CA ALA A 152 9.49 -3.52 7.48
C ALA A 152 8.78 -2.59 8.45
N SER A 153 8.58 -3.02 9.71
CA SER A 153 8.12 -2.09 10.73
C SER A 153 9.21 -1.06 11.04
N ALA A 154 8.81 0.17 11.34
CA ALA A 154 9.75 1.24 11.72
C ALA A 154 10.65 0.80 12.89
N ALA A 155 10.08 0.12 13.89
CA ALA A 155 10.82 -0.40 15.03
C ALA A 155 11.88 -1.44 14.64
N THR A 156 11.59 -2.32 13.67
CA THR A 156 12.59 -3.30 13.19
C THR A 156 13.71 -2.63 12.43
N LEU A 157 13.38 -1.64 11.58
CA LEU A 157 14.39 -0.86 10.86
C LEU A 157 15.32 -0.12 11.84
N GLN A 158 14.75 0.63 12.79
CA GLN A 158 15.50 1.35 13.82
C GLN A 158 16.43 0.43 14.60
N ARG A 159 15.92 -0.72 15.05
CA ARG A 159 16.72 -1.69 15.83
C ARG A 159 17.91 -2.23 15.04
N LYS A 160 17.74 -2.51 13.75
CA LYS A 160 18.81 -3.01 12.89
C LYS A 160 19.89 -1.95 12.65
N LEU A 161 19.50 -0.73 12.33
CA LEU A 161 20.43 0.40 12.11
C LEU A 161 21.16 0.82 13.40
N ALA A 162 20.51 0.79 14.56
CA ALA A 162 21.15 1.08 15.84
C ALA A 162 22.23 0.04 16.20
N GLY A 163 22.02 -1.22 15.85
CA GLY A 163 23.00 -2.29 16.05
C GLY A 163 24.25 -2.17 15.16
N GLU A 164 24.14 -1.51 14.01
CA GLU A 164 25.26 -1.18 13.10
C GLU A 164 26.06 0.02 13.61
N THR A 165 25.44 0.91 14.39
CA THR A 165 26.07 2.09 14.98
C THR A 165 26.77 1.75 16.31
N ARG A 166 27.66 0.75 16.33
CA ARG A 166 28.63 0.64 17.44
C ARG A 166 29.74 1.66 17.21
N PRO A 167 30.01 2.60 18.14
CA PRO A 167 31.17 3.47 17.99
C PRO A 167 32.42 2.59 17.98
N GLY A 168 33.18 2.64 16.88
CA GLY A 168 34.49 2.01 16.81
C GLY A 168 35.39 2.51 17.96
N PRO A 169 36.38 1.73 18.41
CA PRO A 169 37.17 2.01 19.61
C PRO A 169 37.76 3.44 19.65
N GLN A 170 38.04 4.03 18.48
CA GLN A 170 38.56 5.40 18.34
C GLN A 170 37.60 6.49 18.85
N ARG A 171 36.27 6.34 18.71
CA ARG A 171 35.29 7.34 19.19
C ARG A 171 35.21 7.37 20.71
N VAL A 172 35.31 6.20 21.36
CA VAL A 172 35.35 6.10 22.82
C VAL A 172 36.62 6.75 23.37
N THR A 173 37.77 6.55 22.71
CA THR A 173 39.03 7.18 23.12
C THR A 173 38.98 8.71 23.01
N LEU A 174 38.41 9.24 21.92
CA LEU A 174 38.27 10.69 21.74
C LEU A 174 37.35 11.31 22.80
N ASP A 175 36.19 10.71 23.09
CA ASP A 175 35.28 11.18 24.13
C ASP A 175 35.92 11.15 25.53
N LEU A 176 36.71 10.12 25.84
CA LEU A 176 37.45 10.02 27.11
C LEU A 176 38.57 11.05 27.22
N LEU A 177 39.28 11.35 26.11
CA LEU A 177 40.29 12.39 26.06
C LEU A 177 39.67 13.78 26.20
N GLN A 178 38.50 14.01 25.60
CA GLN A 178 37.76 15.27 25.70
C GLN A 178 37.23 15.49 27.12
N ARG A 179 36.60 14.48 27.73
CA ARG A 179 36.19 14.52 29.15
C ARG A 179 37.35 14.76 30.12
N ARG A 180 38.53 14.17 29.86
CA ARG A 180 39.74 14.41 30.68
C ARG A 180 40.25 15.85 30.55
N ARG A 181 40.14 16.48 29.37
CA ARG A 181 40.49 17.90 29.18
C ARG A 181 39.52 18.82 29.93
N ASP A 182 38.23 18.52 29.90
CA ASP A 182 37.20 19.31 30.57
C ASP A 182 37.28 19.21 32.11
N LEU A 183 37.66 18.04 32.63
CA LEU A 183 37.89 17.89 34.08
C LEU A 183 39.13 18.65 34.56
N ARG A 184 40.19 18.70 33.73
CA ARG A 184 41.42 19.47 34.04
C ARG A 184 41.23 20.98 33.94
N SER A 185 40.41 21.47 33.00
CA SER A 185 40.08 22.89 32.91
C SER A 185 39.25 23.34 34.11
N ARG A 186 38.34 22.49 34.61
CA ARG A 186 37.52 22.76 35.81
C ARG A 186 38.32 22.74 37.11
N THR A 187 39.32 21.87 37.27
CA THR A 187 40.20 21.88 38.46
C THR A 187 41.16 23.08 38.49
N ARG A 188 41.44 23.70 37.34
CA ARG A 188 42.28 24.90 37.27
C ARG A 188 41.51 26.19 37.59
N ALA A 189 40.19 26.18 37.42
CA ALA A 189 39.31 27.32 37.73
C ALA A 189 38.95 27.43 39.22
N THR A 190 39.07 26.36 40.02
CA THR A 190 38.71 26.35 41.45
C THR A 190 39.87 26.62 42.42
N ARG A 191 41.05 27.02 41.91
CA ARG A 191 42.24 27.33 42.75
C ARG A 191 42.49 28.83 42.95
N HIS A 192 41.51 29.70 42.72
CA HIS A 192 41.64 31.12 43.02
C HIS A 192 40.62 31.55 44.08
N ASP A 193 41.12 31.75 45.29
CA ASP A 193 40.52 32.55 46.36
C ASP A 193 41.64 32.94 47.33
N PRO A 194 41.53 33.99 48.15
CA PRO A 194 40.97 35.33 47.92
C PRO A 194 41.95 36.44 48.41
N LYS A 195 41.79 37.71 48.01
CA LYS A 195 42.37 38.88 48.74
C LYS A 195 41.35 40.04 48.67
N ILE A 196 40.60 40.24 49.74
CA ILE A 196 40.80 41.19 50.87
C ILE A 196 40.70 42.67 50.45
N ALA A 197 39.81 43.34 51.18
CA ALA A 197 39.44 44.74 51.20
C ALA A 197 40.59 45.76 51.16
N GLY A 198 40.24 46.96 50.68
CA GLY A 198 41.00 48.21 50.74
C GLY A 198 40.24 49.30 50.01
#